data_AF-B4VRI4-F1
#
_entry.id   AF-B4VRI4-F1
#
_cell.length_a   1.000
_cell.length_b   1.000
_cell.length_c   1.000
_cell.angle_alpha   90.00
_cell.angle_beta   90.00
_cell.angle_gamma   90.00
#
_symmetry.space_group_name_H-M   'P 1'
#
loop_
_entity.id
_entity.type
_entity.pdbx_description
1 polymer ?
#
loop_
_entity_poly.entity_id
_entity_poly.type
_entity_poly.pdbx_seq_one_letter_code
_entity_poly.pdbx_strand_id
1 'polypeptide(L)' 'MWKLDQIRVLSHFSTQQVQGFYTITVKTLEFVPPPAPNFPSTEALNHCP' A
#
# COMPACT_ATOMS: atom_id res chain seq x y z
N MET A 1 -6.91 11.99 9.41
CA MET A 1 -5.71 12.53 8.74
C MET A 1 -5.04 11.38 8.01
N TRP A 2 -4.77 11.48 6.71
CA TRP A 2 -4.20 10.36 5.93
C TRP A 2 -2.70 10.26 6.21
N LYS A 3 -2.19 9.05 6.43
CA LYS A 3 -0.78 8.78 6.71
C LYS A 3 -0.03 8.47 5.42
N LEU A 4 0.97 9.28 5.07
CA LEU A 4 1.75 9.11 3.83
C LEU A 4 2.62 7.84 3.84
N ASP A 5 2.93 7.29 5.01
CA ASP A 5 3.61 6.00 5.19
C ASP A 5 2.78 4.78 4.71
N GLN A 6 1.48 4.95 4.45
CA GLN A 6 0.58 3.88 4.02
C GLN A 6 0.44 3.75 2.49
N ILE A 7 1.13 4.60 1.72
CA ILE A 7 1.13 4.55 0.25
C ILE A 7 2.30 3.70 -0.24
N ARG A 8 2.00 2.58 -0.90
CA ARG A 8 2.96 1.70 -1.55
C ARG A 8 2.98 1.92 -3.06
N VAL A 9 4.12 1.71 -3.71
CA VAL A 9 4.23 1.72 -5.18
C VAL A 9 3.91 0.34 -5.75
N LEU A 10 3.00 0.26 -6.73
CA LEU A 10 2.66 -0.97 -7.48
C LEU A 10 3.32 -1.03 -8.88
N SER A 11 3.61 0.11 -9.52
CA SER A 11 4.32 0.17 -10.81
C SER A 11 5.09 1.51 -10.92
N HIS A 12 6.05 1.67 -11.86
CA HIS A 12 6.92 2.85 -12.19
C HIS A 12 6.61 3.75 -13.45
N PHE A 13 5.94 4.94 -13.46
CA PHE A 13 5.72 5.73 -14.72
C PHE A 13 6.92 6.57 -15.13
N SER A 14 7.15 6.67 -16.44
CA SER A 14 7.90 7.74 -17.10
C SER A 14 8.07 7.45 -18.59
N THR A 15 7.99 8.46 -19.45
CA THR A 15 8.43 8.36 -20.86
C THR A 15 9.77 9.06 -21.05
N GLN A 16 10.70 8.43 -21.77
CA GLN A 16 12.02 9.00 -22.09
C GLN A 16 12.33 8.82 -23.57
N GLN A 17 12.74 9.89 -24.24
CA GLN A 17 13.16 9.81 -25.64
C GLN A 17 14.68 9.64 -25.70
N VAL A 18 15.17 8.58 -26.33
CA VAL A 18 16.59 8.28 -26.48
C VAL A 18 16.87 7.96 -27.95
N GLN A 19 17.75 8.75 -28.57
CA GLN A 19 18.17 8.59 -29.98
C GLN A 19 16.99 8.44 -30.98
N GLY A 20 15.90 9.18 -30.75
CA GLY A 20 14.70 9.18 -31.60
C GLY A 20 13.61 8.18 -31.20
N PHE A 21 13.92 7.19 -30.37
CA PHE A 21 12.94 6.22 -29.85
C PHE A 21 12.28 6.72 -28.56
N TYR A 22 11.00 6.42 -28.37
CA TYR A 22 10.27 6.71 -27.13
C TYR A 22 10.19 5.46 -26.24
N THR A 23 10.85 5.52 -25.09
CA THR A 23 10.68 4.59 -23.98
C THR A 23 9.42 4.94 -23.20
N ILE A 24 8.68 3.94 -22.72
CA ILE A 24 7.48 4.09 -21.88
C ILE A 24 7.59 3.18 -20.65
N THR A 25 7.43 3.76 -19.46
CA THR A 25 7.36 3.10 -18.14
C THR A 25 5.97 3.43 -17.54
N VAL A 26 5.36 2.58 -16.69
CA VAL A 26 3.96 2.73 -16.20
C VAL A 26 3.85 2.76 -14.65
N LYS A 27 3.18 3.77 -14.01
CA LYS A 27 3.02 3.89 -12.52
C LYS A 27 1.65 3.44 -12.06
N THR A 28 1.66 2.70 -10.96
CA THR A 28 0.50 2.32 -10.16
C THR A 28 0.92 2.44 -8.70
N LEU A 29 0.00 2.70 -7.78
CA LEU A 29 0.26 2.76 -6.34
C LEU A 29 -0.85 1.96 -5.62
N GLU A 30 -0.53 1.28 -4.53
CA GLU A 30 -1.51 0.67 -3.62
C GLU A 30 -1.60 1.50 -2.36
N PHE A 31 -2.79 1.59 -1.79
CA PHE A 31 -2.94 1.99 -0.40
C PHE A 31 -2.96 0.73 0.45
N VAL A 32 -2.01 0.59 1.37
CA VAL A 32 -2.00 -0.51 2.34
C VAL A 32 -2.77 -0.03 3.57
N PRO A 33 -4.01 -0.48 3.81
CA PRO A 33 -4.72 -0.10 5.01
C PRO A 33 -3.95 -0.60 6.25
N PRO A 34 -4.09 0.07 7.40
CA PRO A 34 -3.54 -0.47 8.64
C PRO A 34 -4.13 -1.87 8.88
N PRO A 35 -3.37 -2.79 9.51
CA PRO A 35 -3.90 -4.10 9.86
C PRO A 35 -5.20 -3.91 10.66
N ALA A 36 -6.22 -4.71 10.34
CA ALA A 36 -7.46 -4.68 11.09
C ALA A 36 -7.16 -4.83 12.59
N PRO A 37 -7.86 -4.11 13.48
CA PRO A 37 -7.68 -4.33 14.91
C PRO A 37 -7.93 -5.81 15.18
N ASN A 38 -6.91 -6.51 15.71
CA ASN A 38 -7.05 -7.90 16.10
C ASN A 38 -8.25 -7.98 17.04
N PHE A 39 -9.33 -8.63 16.59
CA PHE A 39 -10.45 -8.91 17.47
C PHE A 39 -9.87 -9.73 18.64
N PRO A 40 -10.10 -9.32 19.90
CA PRO A 40 -9.55 -10.05 21.03
C PRO A 40 -10.01 -11.51 20.92
N SER A 41 -9.06 -12.45 20.97
CA SER A 41 -9.36 -13.87 20.90
C SER A 41 -10.34 -14.24 22.01
N THR A 42 -11.17 -15.25 21.79
CA THR A 42 -12.26 -15.65 22.70
C THR A 42 -11.78 -15.96 24.12
N GLU A 43 -10.48 -16.22 24.33
CA GLU A 43 -9.83 -16.23 25.65
C GLU A 43 -10.12 -14.96 26.48
N ALA A 44 -10.02 -13.77 25.89
CA ALA A 44 -10.22 -12.50 26.60
C ALA A 44 -11.67 -12.30 27.11
N LEU A 45 -12.65 -13.02 26.55
CA LEU A 45 -14.05 -13.01 27.00
C LEU A 45 -14.33 -13.99 28.14
N ASN A 46 -13.45 -14.98 28.38
CA ASN A 46 -13.60 -15.98 29.45
C ASN A 46 -12.87 -15.60 30.75
N HIS A 47 -12.27 -14.41 30.81
CA HIS A 47 -11.53 -13.89 31.97
C HIS A 47 -12.18 -12.68 32.65
N CYS A 48 -13.50 -12.48 32.46
CA CYS A 48 -14.29 -11.65 33.38
C CYS A 48 -14.63 -12.48 34.64
N PRO A 49 -14.28 -12.00 35.85
CA PRO A 49 -14.69 -12.63 37.12
C PRO A 49 -16.16 -12.40 37.47
#